data_AF-A0A838WNX5-F1
#
_entry.id   AF-A0A838WNX5-F1
#
_cell.length_a   1.000
_cell.length_b   1.000
_cell.length_c   1.000
_cell.angle_alpha   90.00
_cell.angle_beta   90.00
_cell.angle_gamma   90.00
#
_symmetry.space_group_name_H-M   'P 1'
#
loop_
_entity.id
_entity.type
_entity.pdbx_description
1 polymer ?
#
loop_
_entity_poly.entity_id
_entity_poly.type
_entity_poly.pdbx_seq_one_letter_code
_entity_poly.pdbx_strand_id
1 'polypeptide(L)'
;MYDRMFDFLIVGAGFAGCTLANCIATQLDRKVLVIDTRHHIGGNAFDCYDNAGVLIHKYGAHIFHTNSKKIIDYLSQFTQWRVYQHQVLARVDGDLYPIPINLNTINKMYGLNLNNEEVADFYEQIKQKYDRIENSEQAVISKVGNDLYEKFFKNYTYKQWNLW
;
A
#
# COMPACT_ATOMS: atom_id res chain seq x y z
N MET A 1 -41.03 -17.55 20.48
CA MET A 1 -39.99 -17.29 19.47
C MET A 1 -39.14 -16.14 19.99
N TYR A 2 -37.84 -16.31 20.15
CA TYR A 2 -36.97 -15.17 20.47
C TYR A 2 -36.96 -14.24 19.27
N ASP A 3 -37.44 -13.02 19.45
CA ASP A 3 -37.34 -11.96 18.45
C ASP A 3 -35.84 -11.64 18.28
N ARG A 4 -35.26 -12.02 17.14
CA ARG A 4 -33.84 -11.75 16.89
C ARG A 4 -33.72 -10.32 16.43
N MET A 5 -33.14 -9.48 17.29
CA MET A 5 -32.95 -8.05 17.02
C MET A 5 -32.07 -7.77 15.79
N PHE A 6 -31.20 -8.71 15.40
CA PHE A 6 -30.33 -8.64 14.23
C PHE A 6 -30.27 -9.98 13.47
N ASP A 7 -30.12 -9.91 12.15
CA ASP A 7 -29.90 -11.05 11.25
C ASP A 7 -28.42 -11.42 11.15
N PHE A 8 -27.52 -10.43 11.19
CA PHE A 8 -26.07 -10.61 11.05
C PHE A 8 -25.29 -9.92 12.17
N LEU A 9 -24.20 -10.56 12.61
CA LEU A 9 -23.16 -9.96 13.44
C LEU A 9 -21.87 -9.87 12.63
N ILE A 10 -21.30 -8.67 12.56
CA ILE A 10 -20.00 -8.40 11.93
C ILE A 10 -19.03 -7.94 13.01
N VAL A 11 -17.89 -8.62 13.10
CA VAL A 11 -16.80 -8.29 14.03
C VAL A 11 -15.69 -7.57 13.28
N GLY A 12 -15.45 -6.32 13.65
CA GLY A 12 -14.51 -5.40 13.02
C GLY A 12 -15.23 -4.38 12.13
N ALA A 13 -15.04 -3.10 12.42
CA ALA A 13 -15.59 -1.97 11.68
C ALA A 13 -14.56 -1.34 10.72
N GLY A 14 -13.65 -2.15 10.17
CA GLY A 14 -12.76 -1.73 9.07
C GLY A 14 -13.44 -1.83 7.70
N PHE A 15 -12.69 -1.61 6.62
CA PHE A 15 -13.22 -1.67 5.24
C PHE A 15 -14.07 -2.92 4.96
N ALA A 16 -13.57 -4.11 5.32
CA ALA A 16 -14.28 -5.36 5.08
C ALA A 16 -15.65 -5.39 5.79
N GLY A 17 -15.66 -5.10 7.09
CA GLY A 17 -16.88 -5.12 7.89
C GLY A 17 -17.88 -4.04 7.48
N CYS A 18 -17.42 -2.80 7.28
CA CYS A 18 -18.29 -1.70 6.84
C CYS A 18 -18.86 -1.94 5.43
N THR A 19 -18.06 -2.46 4.50
CA THR A 19 -18.54 -2.78 3.15
C THR A 19 -19.60 -3.88 3.19
N LEU A 20 -19.34 -4.97 3.93
CA LEU A 20 -20.31 -6.06 4.09
C LEU A 20 -21.59 -5.59 4.79
N ALA A 21 -21.46 -4.83 5.89
CA ALA A 21 -22.59 -4.27 6.61
C ALA A 21 -23.47 -3.43 5.69
N ASN A 22 -22.85 -2.53 4.91
CA ASN A 22 -23.56 -1.67 3.98
C ASN A 22 -24.27 -2.49 2.89
N CYS A 23 -23.59 -3.46 2.26
CA CYS A 23 -24.21 -4.32 1.24
C CYS A 23 -25.38 -5.14 1.80
N ILE A 24 -25.23 -5.76 2.98
CA ILE A 24 -26.29 -6.55 3.61
C ILE A 24 -27.50 -5.67 3.97
N ALA A 25 -27.26 -4.51 4.57
CA ALA A 25 -28.33 -3.60 4.96
C ALA A 25 -29.07 -3.03 3.75
N THR A 26 -28.34 -2.59 2.70
CA THR A 26 -28.95 -1.85 1.59
C THR A 26 -29.44 -2.73 0.44
N GLN A 27 -28.83 -3.88 0.19
CA GLN A 27 -29.17 -4.74 -0.95
C GLN A 27 -29.99 -5.97 -0.55
N LEU A 28 -29.87 -6.42 0.71
CA LEU A 28 -30.60 -7.59 1.20
C LEU A 28 -31.70 -7.25 2.20
N ASP A 29 -31.79 -5.98 2.62
CA ASP A 29 -32.75 -5.48 3.62
C ASP A 29 -32.74 -6.29 4.92
N ARG A 30 -31.53 -6.49 5.47
CA ARG A 30 -31.29 -7.27 6.70
C ARG A 30 -30.67 -6.42 7.79
N LYS A 31 -31.03 -6.70 9.04
CA LYS A 31 -30.50 -5.99 10.22
C LYS A 31 -29.11 -6.50 10.57
N VAL A 32 -28.14 -5.59 10.62
CA VAL A 32 -26.74 -5.91 10.92
C VAL A 32 -26.31 -5.24 12.21
N LEU A 33 -25.70 -6.00 13.12
CA LEU A 33 -24.94 -5.49 14.24
C LEU A 33 -23.45 -5.52 13.87
N VAL A 34 -22.81 -4.35 13.86
CA VAL A 34 -21.35 -4.24 13.69
C VAL A 34 -20.74 -3.92 15.05
N ILE A 35 -19.76 -4.70 15.47
CA ILE A 35 -18.99 -4.46 16.69
C ILE A 35 -17.51 -4.30 16.37
N ASP A 36 -16.82 -3.46 17.13
CA ASP A 36 -15.36 -3.37 17.09
C ASP A 36 -14.85 -3.31 18.53
N THR A 37 -13.62 -3.78 18.74
CA THR A 37 -12.93 -3.65 20.03
C THR A 37 -12.39 -2.24 20.23
N ARG A 38 -12.17 -1.49 19.13
CA ARG A 38 -11.71 -0.11 19.15
C ARG A 38 -12.86 0.85 19.45
N HIS A 39 -12.52 2.00 20.01
CA HIS A 39 -13.48 3.08 20.31
C HIS A 39 -13.86 3.93 19.08
N HIS A 40 -13.60 3.45 17.87
CA HIS A 40 -13.89 4.14 16.63
C HIS A 40 -14.08 3.12 15.49
N ILE A 41 -14.69 3.58 14.40
CA ILE A 41 -14.84 2.83 13.15
C ILE A 41 -13.63 3.03 12.23
N GLY A 42 -13.61 2.37 11.07
CA GLY A 42 -12.59 2.55 10.02
C GLY A 42 -11.37 1.63 10.14
N GLY A 43 -11.22 0.90 11.25
CA GLY A 43 -10.06 0.04 11.47
C GLY A 43 -8.76 0.84 11.42
N ASN A 44 -7.75 0.39 10.67
CA ASN A 44 -6.48 1.12 10.53
C ASN A 44 -6.60 2.38 9.68
N ALA A 45 -7.62 2.46 8.80
CA ALA A 45 -7.84 3.62 7.94
C ALA A 45 -8.49 4.81 8.67
N PHE A 46 -8.75 4.69 9.98
CA PHE A 46 -9.27 5.77 10.80
C PHE A 46 -8.29 6.96 10.86
N ASP A 47 -8.83 8.14 10.57
CA ASP A 47 -8.18 9.43 10.77
C ASP A 47 -8.85 10.23 11.89
N CYS A 48 -8.10 11.19 12.45
CA CYS A 48 -8.58 12.10 13.46
C CYS A 48 -7.75 13.38 13.46
N TYR A 49 -8.31 14.46 13.99
CA TYR A 49 -7.55 15.67 14.26
C TYR A 49 -6.66 15.46 15.49
N ASP A 50 -5.40 15.88 15.40
CA ASP A 50 -4.51 15.96 16.56
C ASP A 50 -4.74 17.24 17.39
N ASN A 51 -3.96 17.42 18.46
CA ASN A 51 -4.08 18.59 19.35
C ASN A 51 -3.71 19.92 18.67
N ALA A 52 -3.02 19.88 17.53
CA ALA A 52 -2.67 21.07 16.74
C ALA A 52 -3.73 21.36 15.64
N GLY A 53 -4.77 20.54 15.54
CA GLY A 53 -5.82 20.68 14.52
C GLY A 53 -5.42 20.14 13.15
N VAL A 54 -4.40 19.29 13.07
CA VAL A 54 -3.98 18.62 11.82
C VAL A 54 -4.71 17.29 11.69
N LEU A 55 -5.32 17.04 10.53
CA LEU A 55 -5.92 15.74 10.22
C LEU A 55 -4.82 14.71 9.97
N ILE A 56 -4.77 13.68 10.81
CA ILE A 56 -3.75 12.62 10.77
C ILE A 56 -4.37 11.23 10.74
N HIS A 57 -3.64 10.26 10.17
CA HIS A 57 -3.98 8.85 10.30
C HIS A 57 -3.37 8.29 11.59
N LYS A 58 -4.20 7.78 12.49
CA LYS A 58 -3.73 7.27 13.79
C LYS A 58 -2.85 6.03 13.68
N TYR A 59 -2.99 5.25 12.60
CA TYR A 59 -2.34 3.94 12.42
C TYR A 59 -1.41 3.90 11.20
N GLY A 60 -0.72 5.01 10.91
CA GLY A 60 0.15 5.13 9.76
C GLY A 60 -0.57 5.63 8.50
N ALA A 61 0.20 6.11 7.52
CA ALA A 61 -0.36 6.75 6.34
C ALA A 61 -1.18 5.77 5.47
N HIS A 62 -2.45 6.13 5.19
CA HIS A 62 -3.31 5.38 4.28
C HIS A 62 -3.56 6.22 3.02
N ILE A 63 -2.96 5.81 1.91
CA ILE A 63 -3.16 6.44 0.60
C ILE A 63 -4.09 5.54 -0.21
N PHE A 64 -5.27 6.05 -0.56
CA PHE A 64 -6.17 5.30 -1.42
C PHE A 64 -5.67 5.29 -2.86
N HIS A 65 -5.56 4.09 -3.46
CA HIS A 65 -5.31 3.90 -4.88
C HIS A 65 -5.99 2.61 -5.36
N THR A 66 -6.51 2.60 -6.58
CA THR A 66 -7.07 1.40 -7.21
C THR A 66 -7.13 1.57 -8.73
N ASN A 67 -6.98 0.46 -9.46
CA ASN A 67 -7.28 0.40 -10.90
C ASN A 67 -8.74 -0.01 -11.18
N SER A 68 -9.53 -0.29 -10.13
CA SER A 68 -10.91 -0.75 -10.28
C SER A 68 -11.89 0.40 -10.26
N LYS A 69 -12.47 0.71 -11.43
CA LYS A 69 -13.56 1.68 -11.54
C LYS A 69 -14.74 1.33 -10.63
N LYS A 70 -15.09 0.05 -10.50
CA LYS A 70 -16.18 -0.41 -9.61
C LYS A 70 -15.95 0.00 -8.14
N ILE A 71 -14.69 -0.06 -7.66
CA ILE A 71 -14.35 0.34 -6.29
C ILE A 71 -14.43 1.86 -6.15
N ILE A 72 -13.93 2.62 -7.13
CA ILE A 72 -14.05 4.08 -7.14
C ILE A 72 -15.53 4.49 -7.12
N ASP A 73 -16.33 3.95 -8.02
CA ASP A 73 -17.76 4.26 -8.13
C ASP A 73 -18.53 3.89 -6.84
N TYR A 74 -18.15 2.79 -6.18
CA TYR A 74 -18.74 2.40 -4.90
C TYR A 74 -18.38 3.39 -3.79
N LEU A 75 -17.09 3.66 -3.59
CA LEU A 75 -16.63 4.54 -2.52
C LEU A 75 -17.04 6.00 -2.72
N SER A 76 -17.23 6.43 -3.97
CA SER A 76 -17.71 7.78 -4.32
C SER A 76 -19.13 8.08 -3.82
N GLN A 77 -19.89 7.05 -3.41
CA GLN A 77 -21.20 7.23 -2.79
C GLN A 77 -21.09 7.73 -1.34
N PHE A 78 -19.93 7.55 -0.70
CA PHE A 78 -19.72 7.85 0.73
C PHE A 78 -18.73 9.00 0.95
N THR A 79 -18.00 9.43 -0.08
CA THR A 79 -17.02 10.51 0.02
C THR A 79 -16.77 11.19 -1.33
N GLN A 80 -16.28 12.42 -1.27
CA GLN A 80 -15.66 13.09 -2.42
C GLN A 80 -14.16 12.80 -2.46
N TRP A 81 -13.54 13.08 -3.61
CA TRP A 81 -12.12 12.82 -3.85
C TRP A 81 -11.31 14.09 -3.98
N ARG A 82 -10.16 14.12 -3.31
CA ARG A 82 -9.06 15.03 -3.61
C ARG A 82 -8.05 14.28 -4.48
N VAL A 83 -7.79 14.77 -5.68
CA VAL A 83 -6.75 14.18 -6.55
C VAL A 83 -5.39 14.34 -5.88
N TYR A 84 -4.70 13.23 -5.69
CA TYR A 84 -3.38 13.16 -5.07
C TYR A 84 -2.59 12.02 -5.69
N GLN A 85 -1.33 12.30 -6.03
CA GLN A 85 -0.39 11.30 -6.54
C GLN A 85 0.77 11.19 -5.55
N HIS A 86 0.87 10.05 -4.88
CA HIS A 86 1.88 9.83 -3.86
C HIS A 86 3.26 9.62 -4.50
N GLN A 87 4.27 10.27 -3.92
CA GLN A 87 5.66 10.15 -4.34
C GLN A 87 6.51 9.88 -3.11
N VAL A 88 7.44 8.93 -3.24
CA VAL A 88 8.32 8.50 -2.16
C VAL A 88 9.76 8.68 -2.59
N LEU A 89 10.60 9.09 -1.64
CA LEU A 89 12.04 9.15 -1.79
C LEU A 89 12.68 8.19 -0.78
N ALA A 90 13.62 7.37 -1.25
CA ALA A 90 14.50 6.57 -0.42
C ALA A 90 15.78 7.36 -0.12
N ARG A 91 16.26 7.27 1.13
CA ARG A 91 17.55 7.81 1.53
C ARG A 91 18.61 6.71 1.45
N VAL A 92 19.56 6.85 0.53
CA VAL A 92 20.64 5.88 0.28
C VAL A 92 21.95 6.67 0.26
N ASP A 93 22.95 6.21 1.01
CA ASP A 93 24.30 6.81 1.06
C ASP A 93 24.32 8.34 1.28
N GLY A 94 23.35 8.85 2.05
CA GLY A 94 23.22 10.27 2.37
C GLY A 94 22.35 11.07 1.40
N ASP A 95 22.08 10.54 0.21
CA ASP A 95 21.28 11.17 -0.84
C ASP A 95 19.82 10.68 -0.90
N LEU A 96 18.95 11.48 -1.52
CA LEU A 96 17.55 11.12 -1.78
C LEU A 96 17.36 10.64 -3.23
N TYR A 97 16.71 9.50 -3.38
CA TYR A 97 16.43 8.87 -4.67
C TYR A 97 14.94 8.52 -4.81
N PRO A 98 14.35 8.67 -6.01
CA PRO A 98 12.99 8.20 -6.25
C PRO A 98 12.82 6.72 -5.95
N ILE A 99 11.70 6.35 -5.32
CA ILE A 99 11.26 4.95 -5.23
C ILE A 99 9.77 4.87 -5.64
N PRO A 100 9.37 3.94 -6.54
CA PRO A 100 10.13 2.84 -7.15
C PRO A 100 11.34 3.26 -7.98
N ILE A 101 12.37 2.40 -8.05
CA ILE A 101 13.58 2.62 -8.86
C ILE A 101 13.15 2.87 -10.31
N ASN A 102 13.61 3.97 -10.87
CA ASN A 102 13.29 4.42 -12.24
C ASN A 102 14.54 5.00 -12.92
N LEU A 103 14.40 5.47 -14.17
CA LEU A 103 15.50 6.05 -14.95
C LEU A 103 16.27 7.14 -14.17
N ASN A 104 15.55 8.06 -13.51
CA ASN A 104 16.16 9.13 -12.73
C ASN A 104 16.98 8.59 -11.55
N THR A 105 16.54 7.48 -10.97
CA THR A 105 17.26 6.79 -9.89
C THR A 105 18.58 6.26 -10.39
N ILE A 106 18.56 5.55 -11.52
CA ILE A 106 19.77 4.96 -12.13
C ILE A 106 20.76 6.04 -12.56
N ASN A 107 20.28 7.03 -13.32
CA ASN A 107 21.13 8.13 -13.78
C ASN A 107 21.75 8.89 -12.62
N LYS A 108 20.97 9.23 -11.58
CA LYS A 108 21.50 9.92 -10.40
C LYS A 108 22.49 9.05 -9.61
N MET A 109 22.15 7.78 -9.37
CA MET A 109 22.96 6.91 -8.49
C MET A 109 24.31 6.54 -9.10
N TYR A 110 24.35 6.31 -10.41
CA TYR A 110 25.56 5.86 -11.09
C TYR A 110 26.25 6.97 -11.90
N GLY A 111 25.76 8.22 -11.85
CA GLY A 111 26.31 9.33 -12.63
C GLY A 111 26.18 9.13 -14.14
N LEU A 112 25.10 8.48 -14.57
CA LEU A 112 24.83 8.14 -15.97
C LEU A 112 23.84 9.12 -16.60
N ASN A 113 23.71 9.05 -17.92
CA ASN A 113 22.74 9.80 -18.69
C ASN A 113 22.04 8.90 -19.71
N LEU A 114 21.49 7.79 -19.22
CA LEU A 114 20.77 6.81 -20.02
C LEU A 114 19.41 7.35 -20.46
N ASN A 115 18.91 6.83 -21.57
CA ASN A 115 17.51 6.90 -21.98
C ASN A 115 16.72 5.62 -21.58
N ASN A 116 15.45 5.52 -21.97
CA ASN A 116 14.58 4.39 -21.59
C ASN A 116 15.00 3.04 -22.20
N GLU A 117 15.60 3.03 -23.39
CA GLU A 117 16.09 1.80 -24.02
C GLU A 117 17.42 1.37 -23.36
N GLU A 118 18.32 2.33 -23.16
CA GLU A 118 19.63 2.08 -22.53
C GLU A 118 19.49 1.62 -21.07
N VAL A 119 18.50 2.11 -20.33
CA VAL A 119 18.26 1.63 -18.95
C VAL A 119 17.68 0.21 -18.92
N ALA A 120 16.93 -0.20 -19.95
CA ALA A 120 16.48 -1.57 -20.07
C ALA A 120 17.67 -2.51 -20.31
N ASP A 121 18.58 -2.13 -21.22
CA ASP A 121 19.82 -2.87 -21.45
C ASP A 121 20.72 -2.92 -20.21
N PHE A 122 20.79 -1.82 -19.46
CA PHE A 122 21.48 -1.79 -18.16
C PHE A 122 20.94 -2.85 -17.19
N TYR A 123 19.62 -2.99 -17.07
CA TYR A 123 19.02 -4.03 -16.23
C TYR A 123 19.30 -5.45 -16.74
N GLU A 124 19.29 -5.68 -18.06
CA GLU A 124 19.64 -6.98 -18.64
C GLU A 124 21.08 -7.41 -18.29
N GLN A 125 22.00 -6.46 -18.17
CA GLN A 125 23.40 -6.72 -17.83
C GLN A 125 23.60 -7.07 -16.34
N ILE A 126 22.80 -6.50 -15.43
CA ILE A 126 23.02 -6.65 -13.99
C ILE A 126 22.09 -7.65 -13.31
N LYS A 127 20.93 -7.97 -13.92
CA LYS A 127 19.97 -8.88 -13.31
C LYS A 127 20.53 -10.30 -13.26
N GLN A 128 20.20 -11.04 -12.20
CA GLN A 128 20.57 -12.46 -12.11
C GLN A 128 19.42 -13.34 -12.62
N LYS A 129 19.76 -14.37 -13.39
CA LYS A 129 18.77 -15.36 -13.83
C LYS A 129 18.68 -16.47 -12.78
N TYR A 130 17.45 -16.80 -12.41
CA TYR A 130 17.13 -17.96 -11.60
C TYR A 130 16.20 -18.86 -12.41
N ASP A 131 16.39 -20.18 -12.31
CA ASP A 131 15.48 -21.15 -12.95
C ASP A 131 14.06 -21.02 -12.38
N ARG A 132 13.96 -20.73 -11.08
CA ARG A 132 12.73 -20.44 -10.37
C ARG A 132 12.98 -19.39 -9.29
N ILE A 133 12.06 -18.44 -9.14
CA ILE A 133 12.05 -17.46 -8.06
C ILE A 133 11.31 -18.06 -6.87
N GLU A 134 11.98 -18.15 -5.72
CA GLU A 134 11.47 -18.81 -4.52
C GLU A 134 11.22 -17.84 -3.35
N ASN A 135 11.83 -16.65 -3.36
CA ASN A 135 11.71 -15.68 -2.28
C ASN A 135 11.77 -14.22 -2.78
N SER A 136 11.58 -13.27 -1.86
CA SER A 136 11.55 -11.83 -2.17
C SER A 136 12.91 -11.27 -2.61
N GLU A 137 14.02 -11.81 -2.08
CA GLU A 137 15.36 -11.42 -2.49
C GLU A 137 15.59 -11.74 -3.98
N GLN A 138 15.37 -13.00 -4.37
CA GLN A 138 15.50 -13.44 -5.75
C GLN A 138 14.56 -12.66 -6.68
N ALA A 139 13.32 -12.37 -6.23
CA ALA A 139 12.36 -11.61 -7.02
C ALA A 139 12.81 -10.17 -7.34
N VAL A 140 13.63 -9.56 -6.46
CA VAL A 140 14.19 -8.23 -6.66
C VAL A 140 15.48 -8.32 -7.47
N ILE A 141 16.43 -9.18 -7.06
CA ILE A 141 17.73 -9.35 -7.74
C ILE A 141 17.52 -9.77 -9.21
N SER A 142 16.51 -10.60 -9.50
CA SER A 142 16.21 -11.02 -10.87
C SER A 142 15.71 -9.91 -11.78
N LYS A 143 15.45 -8.71 -11.24
CA LYS A 143 15.00 -7.54 -11.98
C LYS A 143 16.00 -6.40 -11.96
N VAL A 144 16.61 -6.14 -10.80
CA VAL A 144 17.45 -4.95 -10.60
C VAL A 144 18.90 -5.29 -10.24
N GLY A 145 19.26 -6.57 -10.15
CA GLY A 145 20.62 -6.99 -9.77
C GLY A 145 20.92 -6.82 -8.27
N ASN A 146 22.10 -7.30 -7.86
CA ASN A 146 22.48 -7.38 -6.44
C ASN A 146 22.74 -6.00 -5.81
N ASP A 147 23.44 -5.09 -6.51
CA ASP A 147 23.81 -3.78 -5.96
C ASP A 147 22.57 -2.93 -5.59
N LEU A 148 21.59 -2.85 -6.49
CA LEU A 148 20.34 -2.12 -6.21
C LEU A 148 19.49 -2.82 -5.14
N TYR A 149 19.50 -4.16 -5.10
CA TYR A 149 18.85 -4.91 -4.02
C TYR A 149 19.43 -4.55 -2.64
N GLU A 150 20.75 -4.56 -2.51
CA GLU A 150 21.43 -4.27 -1.24
C GLU A 150 21.19 -2.83 -0.78
N LYS A 151 21.23 -1.88 -1.71
CA LYS A 151 21.04 -0.44 -1.43
C LYS A 151 19.60 -0.07 -1.05
N PHE A 152 18.60 -0.60 -1.77
CA PHE A 152 17.21 -0.15 -1.61
C PHE A 152 16.30 -1.11 -0.84
N PHE A 153 16.59 -2.41 -0.85
CA PHE A 153 15.63 -3.41 -0.37
C PHE A 153 16.14 -4.18 0.84
N LYS A 154 17.35 -4.75 0.80
CA LYS A 154 17.87 -5.66 1.83
C LYS A 154 17.69 -5.13 3.25
N ASN A 155 18.29 -3.98 3.55
CA ASN A 155 18.26 -3.40 4.89
C ASN A 155 16.87 -2.84 5.27
N TYR A 156 16.09 -2.37 4.29
CA TYR A 156 14.72 -1.91 4.53
C TYR A 156 13.81 -3.08 4.92
N THR A 157 13.89 -4.19 4.19
CA THR A 157 13.18 -5.44 4.45
C THR A 157 13.56 -6.00 5.82
N TYR A 158 14.86 -6.09 6.14
CA TYR A 158 15.30 -6.55 7.45
C TYR A 158 14.76 -5.65 8.58
N LYS A 159 14.80 -4.33 8.43
CA LYS A 159 14.23 -3.41 9.43
C LYS A 159 12.72 -3.60 9.62
N GLN A 160 11.98 -3.84 8.54
CA GLN A 160 10.52 -3.96 8.57
C GLN A 160 10.06 -5.32 9.13
N TRP A 161 10.79 -6.39 8.81
CA TRP A 161 10.34 -7.77 9.06
C TRP A 161 11.21 -8.53 10.06
N ASN A 162 12.40 -8.02 10.37
CA ASN A 162 13.44 -8.72 11.13
C ASN A 162 13.78 -10.10 10.54
N LEU A 163 13.75 -10.20 9.21
CA LEU A 163 14.02 -11.40 8.42
C LEU A 163 14.95 -11.04 7.25
N TRP A 164 15.81 -11.99 6.87
CA TRP A 164 16.67 -11.93 5.69
C TRP A 164 16.02 -12.64 4.52
#